data_AF-A0A975DJY5-F1
#
_entry.id   AF-A0A975DJY5-F1
#
_cell.length_a   1.000
_cell.length_b   1.000
_cell.length_c   1.000
_cell.angle_alpha   90.00
_cell.angle_beta   90.00
_cell.angle_gamma   90.00
#
_symmetry.space_group_name_H-M   'P 1'
#
loop_
_entity.id
_entity.type
_entity.pdbx_description
1 polymer ?
#
loop_
_entity_poly.entity_id
_entity_poly.type
_entity_poly.pdbx_seq_one_letter_code
_entity_poly.pdbx_strand_id
1 'polypeptide(L)'
;MKKISKIYILHDFDGRPYYKAVEKSHDIQYLNTRPFRFAIRDLVKNKKLTKDTINSLLFLFKMPFLGGENIILAMAPFNFRVIFYGMLSYRNRVHYHTSWPFWHGHVPFEYPRPVRKLLQKIWMNLLNSFESRIAVTAGASKFTK
;
A
#
# COMPACT_ATOMS: atom_id res chain seq x y z
N MET A 1 17.91 -24.96 2.19
CA MET A 1 17.01 -24.07 2.97
C MET A 1 16.29 -23.15 1.99
N LYS A 2 14.95 -23.08 2.02
CA LYS A 2 14.19 -22.13 1.16
C LYS A 2 14.57 -20.71 1.58
N LYS A 3 15.07 -19.90 0.64
CA LYS A 3 15.36 -18.48 0.89
C LYS A 3 14.05 -17.79 1.27
N ILE A 4 13.91 -17.39 2.52
CA ILE A 4 12.76 -16.60 2.98
C ILE A 4 12.93 -15.22 2.35
N SER A 5 12.14 -14.92 1.33
CA SER A 5 12.14 -13.60 0.71
C SER A 5 11.45 -12.61 1.64
N LYS A 6 12.05 -11.44 1.78
CA LYS A 6 11.47 -10.33 2.50
C LYS A 6 10.39 -9.67 1.65
N ILE A 7 9.24 -9.38 2.26
CA ILE A 7 8.12 -8.67 1.63
C ILE A 7 7.76 -7.44 2.46
N TYR A 8 7.66 -6.30 1.78
CA TYR A 8 7.13 -5.07 2.38
C TYR A 8 5.63 -5.00 2.12
N ILE A 9 4.83 -4.83 3.17
CA ILE A 9 3.38 -4.64 3.02
C ILE A 9 3.04 -3.21 3.44
N LEU A 10 2.67 -2.39 2.45
CA LEU A 10 2.21 -1.02 2.67
C LEU A 10 0.69 -1.03 2.80
N HIS A 11 0.17 -0.59 3.94
CA HIS A 11 -1.26 -0.52 4.19
C HIS A 11 -1.65 0.80 4.84
N ASP A 12 -2.90 1.25 4.62
CA ASP A 12 -3.42 2.50 5.22
C ASP A 12 -3.69 2.35 6.73
N PHE A 13 -3.85 1.12 7.21
CA PHE A 13 -4.14 0.73 8.60
C PHE A 13 -3.32 -0.52 8.99
N ASP A 14 -3.66 -1.19 10.09
CA ASP A 14 -3.05 -2.49 10.41
C ASP A 14 -3.47 -3.56 9.39
N GLY A 15 -2.51 -4.00 8.60
CA GLY A 15 -2.70 -5.03 7.56
C GLY A 15 -2.57 -6.47 8.08
N ARG A 16 -2.01 -6.68 9.28
CA ARG A 16 -1.65 -8.02 9.80
C ARG A 16 -2.78 -9.06 9.74
N PRO A 17 -4.05 -8.72 10.05
CA PRO A 17 -5.13 -9.70 9.99
C PRO A 17 -5.30 -10.35 8.60
N TYR A 18 -4.93 -9.64 7.53
CA TYR A 18 -5.17 -10.06 6.14
C TYR A 18 -4.04 -10.89 5.53
N TYR A 19 -2.85 -10.90 6.14
CA TYR A 19 -1.65 -11.50 5.53
C TYR A 19 -1.01 -12.62 6.35
N LYS A 20 -1.69 -13.15 7.37
CA LYS A 20 -1.22 -14.28 8.21
C LYS A 20 -0.74 -15.50 7.40
N ALA A 21 -1.35 -15.76 6.25
CA ALA A 21 -0.92 -16.86 5.38
C ALA A 21 0.45 -16.59 4.72
N VAL A 22 0.72 -15.34 4.35
CA VAL A 22 1.99 -14.91 3.74
C VAL A 22 3.10 -14.97 4.79
N GLU A 23 2.82 -14.61 6.04
CA GLU A 23 3.77 -14.64 7.17
C GLU A 23 4.36 -16.03 7.41
N LYS A 24 3.64 -17.12 7.06
CA LYS A 24 4.13 -18.49 7.21
C LYS A 24 5.29 -18.84 6.28
N SER A 25 5.50 -18.07 5.23
CA SER A 25 6.43 -18.41 4.14
C SER A 25 7.44 -17.29 3.82
N HIS A 26 7.22 -16.09 4.36
CA HIS A 26 7.98 -14.89 4.02
C HIS A 26 8.26 -14.07 5.27
N ASP A 27 9.37 -13.33 5.26
CA ASP A 27 9.66 -12.33 6.29
C ASP A 27 8.92 -11.04 5.93
N ILE A 28 7.96 -10.62 6.78
CA ILE A 28 7.07 -9.51 6.44
C ILE A 28 7.40 -8.28 7.27
N GLN A 29 7.63 -7.17 6.57
CA GLN A 29 7.70 -5.86 7.18
C GLN A 29 6.42 -5.06 6.86
N TYR A 30 5.56 -4.91 7.86
CA TYR A 30 4.38 -4.06 7.77
C TYR A 30 4.76 -2.58 7.89
N LEU A 31 4.22 -1.78 6.99
CA LEU A 31 4.49 -0.35 6.90
C LEU A 31 3.18 0.40 6.74
N ASN A 32 3.02 1.47 7.52
CA ASN A 32 1.90 2.37 7.41
C ASN A 32 2.17 3.43 6.34
N THR A 33 1.21 3.65 5.46
CA THR A 33 1.32 4.65 4.37
C THR A 33 1.20 6.09 4.86
N ARG A 34 0.81 6.30 6.12
CA ARG A 34 0.62 7.61 6.78
C ARG A 34 1.57 7.79 7.97
N PRO A 35 2.89 7.60 7.82
CA PRO A 35 3.83 7.48 8.94
C PRO A 35 3.81 8.71 9.87
N PHE A 36 3.64 9.92 9.34
CA PHE A 36 3.56 11.14 10.16
C PHE A 36 2.31 11.20 11.05
N ARG A 37 1.14 10.75 10.55
CA ARG A 37 -0.10 10.69 11.37
C ARG A 37 0.08 9.70 12.52
N PHE A 38 0.71 8.56 12.25
CA PHE A 38 1.02 7.56 13.27
C PHE A 38 2.08 8.05 14.26
N ALA A 39 3.09 8.81 13.80
CA ALA A 39 4.07 9.46 14.66
C ALA A 39 3.45 10.46 15.62
N ILE A 40 2.61 11.37 15.12
CA ILE A 40 1.88 12.33 15.97
C ILE A 40 1.03 11.57 17.00
N ARG A 41 0.26 10.57 16.56
CA ARG A 41 -0.56 9.74 17.45
C ARG A 41 0.28 9.06 18.55
N ASP A 42 1.41 8.48 18.17
CA ASP A 42 2.29 7.75 19.08
C ASP A 42 2.95 8.70 20.09
N LEU A 43 3.37 9.89 19.68
CA LEU A 43 3.92 10.90 20.58
C LEU A 43 2.86 11.44 21.55
N VAL A 44 1.65 11.74 21.06
CA VAL A 44 0.56 12.28 21.89
C VAL A 44 0.03 11.25 22.88
N LYS A 45 -0.18 10.00 22.45
CA LYS A 45 -0.79 8.95 23.30
C LYS A 45 0.22 8.18 24.13
N ASN A 46 1.35 7.82 23.54
CA ASN A 46 2.29 6.86 24.13
C ASN A 46 3.60 7.52 24.59
N LYS A 47 3.81 8.81 24.28
CA LYS A 47 5.05 9.57 24.54
C LYS A 47 6.32 8.93 23.94
N LYS A 48 6.15 7.97 23.03
CA LYS A 48 7.23 7.26 22.34
C LYS A 48 6.76 6.76 20.98
N LEU A 49 7.67 6.73 20.01
CA LEU A 49 7.39 6.16 18.69
C LEU A 49 7.40 4.63 18.76
N THR A 50 6.42 4.00 18.12
CA THR A 50 6.42 2.54 17.96
C THR A 50 7.41 2.09 16.90
N LYS A 51 7.86 0.84 16.97
CA LYS A 51 8.76 0.23 15.96
C LYS A 51 8.16 0.31 14.55
N ASP A 52 6.85 0.11 14.41
CA ASP A 52 6.15 0.21 13.12
C ASP A 52 6.21 1.63 12.57
N THR A 53 5.98 2.65 13.41
CA THR A 53 6.07 4.05 13.01
C THR A 53 7.49 4.42 12.58
N ILE A 54 8.50 3.99 13.35
CA ILE A 54 9.92 4.22 13.00
C ILE A 54 10.24 3.54 11.67
N ASN A 55 9.87 2.27 11.50
CA ASN A 55 10.09 1.53 10.27
C ASN A 55 9.38 2.19 9.07
N SER A 56 8.17 2.71 9.26
CA SER A 56 7.40 3.38 8.21
C SER A 56 8.02 4.73 7.83
N LEU A 57 8.51 5.51 8.82
CA LEU A 57 9.25 6.74 8.57
C LEU A 57 10.56 6.45 7.82
N LEU A 58 11.37 5.51 8.32
CA LEU A 58 12.62 5.12 7.67
C LEU A 58 12.39 4.62 6.26
N PHE A 59 11.32 3.84 6.02
CA PHE A 59 10.96 3.39 4.70
C PHE A 59 10.63 4.57 3.77
N LEU A 60 9.85 5.55 4.24
CA LEU A 60 9.51 6.74 3.45
C LEU A 60 10.78 7.48 2.98
N PHE A 61 11.77 7.64 3.86
CA PHE A 61 13.04 8.29 3.50
C PHE A 61 13.92 7.44 2.58
N LYS A 62 13.89 6.10 2.73
CA LYS A 62 14.64 5.17 1.87
C LYS A 62 13.96 4.90 0.53
N MET A 63 12.68 5.25 0.39
CA MET A 63 11.84 4.94 -0.76
C MET A 63 12.49 5.29 -2.12
N PRO A 64 13.14 6.45 -2.31
CA PRO A 64 13.75 6.79 -3.61
C PRO A 64 14.92 5.88 -4.02
N PHE A 65 15.55 5.22 -3.05
CA PHE A 65 16.74 4.38 -3.25
C PHE A 65 16.42 2.89 -3.20
N LEU A 66 15.17 2.53 -2.89
CA LEU A 66 14.75 1.14 -2.75
C LEU A 66 14.57 0.49 -4.14
N GLY A 67 15.22 -0.66 -4.36
CA GLY A 67 15.15 -1.40 -5.62
C GLY A 67 15.36 -2.90 -5.42
N GLY A 68 14.74 -3.70 -6.29
CA GLY A 68 14.81 -5.16 -6.26
C GLY A 68 13.92 -5.83 -5.22
N GLU A 69 13.09 -5.07 -4.51
CA GLU A 69 12.25 -5.58 -3.42
C GLU A 69 10.91 -6.16 -3.92
N ASN A 70 10.30 -7.01 -3.10
CA ASN A 70 8.92 -7.47 -3.28
C ASN A 70 8.00 -6.66 -2.36
N ILE A 71 7.01 -5.99 -2.95
CA ILE A 71 6.18 -5.02 -2.25
C ILE A 71 4.71 -5.31 -2.51
N ILE A 72 3.92 -5.50 -1.46
CA ILE A 72 2.46 -5.54 -1.56
C ILE A 72 1.93 -4.15 -1.23
N LEU A 73 1.35 -3.49 -2.23
CA LEU A 73 0.71 -2.19 -2.09
C LEU A 73 -0.78 -2.38 -1.80
N ALA A 74 -1.13 -2.41 -0.52
CA ALA A 74 -2.44 -2.78 -0.03
C ALA A 74 -3.27 -1.54 0.30
N MET A 75 -3.93 -0.97 -0.71
CA MET A 75 -4.52 0.35 -0.60
C MET A 75 -5.75 0.50 -1.47
N ALA A 76 -6.73 1.26 -0.98
CA ALA A 76 -7.93 1.59 -1.73
C ALA A 76 -7.60 2.27 -3.08
N PRO A 77 -8.41 2.01 -4.13
CA PRO A 77 -8.20 2.62 -5.43
C PRO A 77 -8.50 4.12 -5.38
N PHE A 78 -7.96 4.87 -6.34
CA PHE A 78 -8.10 6.34 -6.47
C PHE A 78 -7.50 7.18 -5.33
N ASN A 79 -6.91 6.55 -4.32
CA ASN A 79 -6.21 7.24 -3.25
C ASN A 79 -4.89 7.80 -3.76
N PHE A 80 -4.62 9.10 -3.56
CA PHE A 80 -3.38 9.73 -4.03
C PHE A 80 -2.11 9.03 -3.53
N ARG A 81 -2.17 8.37 -2.35
CA ARG A 81 -1.02 7.61 -1.83
C ARG A 81 -0.70 6.38 -2.68
N VAL A 82 -1.68 5.77 -3.35
CA VAL A 82 -1.41 4.69 -4.33
C VAL A 82 -0.55 5.22 -5.47
N ILE A 83 -0.74 6.48 -5.87
CA ILE A 83 0.09 7.09 -6.90
C ILE A 83 1.50 7.31 -6.39
N PHE A 84 1.64 7.90 -5.20
CA PHE A 84 2.93 8.15 -4.57
C PHE A 84 3.75 6.87 -4.38
N TYR A 85 3.18 5.86 -3.73
CA TYR A 85 3.85 4.58 -3.51
C TYR A 85 3.89 3.71 -4.78
N GLY A 86 3.01 3.95 -5.75
CA GLY A 86 3.00 3.25 -7.04
C GLY A 86 4.28 3.48 -7.84
N MET A 87 4.97 4.60 -7.63
CA MET A 87 6.30 4.86 -8.23
C MET A 87 7.35 3.81 -7.83
N LEU A 88 7.16 3.07 -6.74
CA LEU A 88 8.05 1.96 -6.37
C LEU A 88 8.12 0.88 -7.44
N SER A 89 7.09 0.76 -8.29
CA SER A 89 7.03 -0.23 -9.37
C SER A 89 8.14 -0.08 -10.42
N TYR A 90 8.73 1.11 -10.57
CA TYR A 90 9.82 1.32 -11.53
C TYR A 90 11.11 0.57 -11.16
N ARG A 91 11.29 0.22 -9.89
CA ARG A 91 12.52 -0.41 -9.38
C ARG A 91 12.26 -1.70 -8.59
N ASN A 92 11.01 -2.06 -8.36
CA ASN A 92 10.61 -3.13 -7.44
C ASN A 92 9.46 -3.95 -8.04
N ARG A 93 9.30 -5.19 -7.56
CA ARG A 93 8.15 -6.03 -7.90
C ARG A 93 6.98 -5.65 -7.00
N VAL A 94 6.10 -4.79 -7.53
CA VAL A 94 4.95 -4.28 -6.79
C VAL A 94 3.70 -5.10 -7.14
N HIS A 95 3.12 -5.74 -6.14
CA HIS A 95 1.84 -6.42 -6.20
C HIS A 95 0.76 -5.51 -5.60
N TYR A 96 -0.12 -4.97 -6.43
CA TYR A 96 -1.18 -4.10 -5.96
C TYR A 96 -2.34 -4.92 -5.40
N HIS A 97 -2.72 -4.70 -4.15
CA HIS A 97 -3.82 -5.40 -3.50
C HIS A 97 -4.89 -4.40 -3.06
N THR A 98 -6.14 -4.67 -3.43
CA THR A 98 -7.27 -3.85 -3.00
C THR A 98 -8.49 -4.67 -2.64
N SER A 99 -9.09 -4.35 -1.49
CA SER A 99 -10.46 -4.73 -1.13
C SER A 99 -11.44 -3.74 -1.77
N TRP A 100 -12.46 -4.23 -2.46
CA TRP A 100 -13.59 -3.53 -3.11
C TRP A 100 -13.59 -1.96 -3.17
N PRO A 101 -13.62 -1.33 -4.37
CA PRO A 101 -13.64 0.13 -4.52
C PRO A 101 -14.90 0.85 -4.03
N PHE A 102 -16.06 0.19 -4.01
CA PHE A 102 -17.38 0.84 -3.92
C PHE A 102 -18.18 0.41 -2.70
N TRP A 103 -17.77 0.81 -1.50
CA TRP A 103 -18.49 0.49 -0.28
C TRP A 103 -19.85 1.20 -0.29
N HIS A 104 -20.92 0.45 -0.60
CA HIS A 104 -22.30 0.99 -0.72
C HIS A 104 -22.44 2.18 -1.68
N GLY A 105 -21.75 2.14 -2.83
CA GLY A 105 -21.79 3.21 -3.84
C GLY A 105 -20.82 4.37 -3.59
N HIS A 106 -20.14 4.40 -2.44
CA HIS A 106 -19.09 5.36 -2.11
C HIS A 106 -17.69 4.80 -2.32
N VAL A 107 -16.76 5.67 -2.69
CA VAL A 107 -15.33 5.33 -2.71
C VAL A 107 -14.72 5.64 -1.33
N PRO A 108 -13.73 4.87 -0.84
CA PRO A 108 -13.10 5.13 0.47
C PRO A 108 -12.46 6.52 0.59
N PHE A 109 -12.16 7.15 -0.54
CA PHE A 109 -11.55 8.48 -0.61
C PHE A 109 -12.32 9.35 -1.61
N GLU A 110 -12.99 10.36 -1.10
CA GLU A 110 -13.69 11.36 -1.91
C GLU A 110 -12.78 12.56 -2.15
N TYR A 111 -12.72 12.98 -3.42
CA TYR A 111 -11.98 14.15 -3.88
C TYR A 111 -12.91 15.01 -4.75
N PRO A 112 -12.66 16.32 -4.86
CA PRO A 112 -13.35 17.15 -5.85
C PRO A 112 -13.30 16.53 -7.24
N ARG A 113 -14.40 16.65 -8.01
CA ARG A 113 -14.57 16.01 -9.33
C ARG A 113 -13.34 16.09 -10.27
N PRO A 114 -12.67 17.24 -10.47
CA PRO A 114 -11.52 17.30 -11.36
C PRO A 114 -10.33 16.48 -10.83
N VAL A 115 -10.07 16.55 -9.53
CA VAL A 115 -9.00 15.81 -8.85
C VAL A 115 -9.28 14.30 -8.95
N ARG A 116 -10.51 13.87 -8.68
CA ARG A 116 -10.90 12.46 -8.78
C ARG A 116 -10.64 11.89 -10.18
N LYS A 117 -11.03 12.61 -11.24
CA LYS A 117 -10.81 12.16 -12.63
C LYS A 117 -9.31 12.03 -12.94
N LEU A 118 -8.50 12.98 -12.48
CA LEU A 118 -7.05 12.94 -12.64
C LEU A 118 -6.44 11.75 -11.89
N LEU A 119 -6.76 11.57 -10.61
CA LEU A 119 -6.29 10.46 -9.80
C LEU A 119 -6.69 9.11 -10.41
N GLN A 120 -7.91 9.00 -10.94
CA GLN A 120 -8.36 7.81 -11.64
C GLN A 120 -7.55 7.55 -12.91
N LYS A 121 -7.27 8.56 -13.73
CA LYS A 121 -6.45 8.41 -14.94
C LYS A 121 -5.03 7.96 -14.60
N ILE A 122 -4.39 8.59 -13.62
CA ILE A 122 -3.04 8.22 -13.19
C ILE A 122 -3.02 6.82 -12.60
N TRP A 123 -4.00 6.47 -11.77
CA TRP A 123 -4.13 5.14 -11.20
C TRP A 123 -4.26 4.08 -12.29
N MET A 124 -5.14 4.29 -13.29
CA MET A 124 -5.30 3.36 -14.42
C MET A 124 -3.98 3.16 -15.17
N ASN A 125 -3.18 4.22 -15.35
CA ASN A 125 -1.86 4.10 -15.99
C ASN A 125 -0.87 3.30 -15.14
N LEU A 126 -0.87 3.50 -13.82
CA LEU A 126 0.00 2.77 -12.89
C LEU A 126 -0.35 1.30 -12.77
N LEU A 127 -1.59 0.90 -13.03
CA LEU A 127 -1.97 -0.52 -12.98
C LEU A 127 -1.14 -1.39 -13.91
N ASN A 128 -0.67 -0.83 -15.04
CA ASN A 128 0.15 -1.54 -16.01
C ASN A 128 1.60 -1.71 -15.56
N SER A 129 2.08 -0.93 -14.58
CA SER A 129 3.44 -1.05 -14.06
C SER A 129 3.55 -2.03 -12.89
N PHE A 130 2.43 -2.52 -12.37
CA PHE A 130 2.43 -3.49 -11.27
C PHE A 130 2.66 -4.91 -11.79
N GLU A 131 3.49 -5.66 -11.07
CA GLU A 131 3.82 -7.07 -11.36
C GLU A 131 2.57 -7.94 -11.31
N SER A 132 1.71 -7.70 -10.31
CA SER A 132 0.39 -8.33 -10.25
C SER A 132 -0.63 -7.43 -9.58
N ARG A 133 -1.90 -7.74 -9.84
CA ARG A 133 -3.05 -7.04 -9.30
C ARG A 133 -3.97 -8.04 -8.62
N ILE A 134 -4.15 -7.88 -7.33
CA ILE A 134 -4.91 -8.76 -6.44
C ILE A 134 -6.16 -8.01 -6.02
N ALA A 135 -7.32 -8.59 -6.33
CA ALA A 135 -8.62 -8.05 -5.98
C ALA A 135 -9.35 -9.05 -5.11
N VAL A 136 -9.86 -8.61 -3.95
CA VAL A 136 -10.61 -9.49 -3.04
C VAL A 136 -12.01 -9.83 -3.59
N THR A 137 -12.45 -9.15 -4.65
CA THR A 137 -13.84 -9.22 -5.13
C THR A 137 -13.99 -9.07 -6.65
N ALA A 138 -15.05 -9.68 -7.20
CA ALA A 138 -15.33 -9.69 -8.64
C ALA A 138 -15.64 -8.32 -9.27
N GLY A 139 -16.10 -7.34 -8.48
CA GLY A 139 -16.31 -5.98 -8.99
C GLY A 139 -15.02 -5.16 -9.00
N ALA A 140 -14.11 -5.39 -8.06
CA ALA A 140 -12.77 -4.83 -8.11
C ALA A 140 -11.96 -5.39 -9.29
N SER A 141 -12.17 -6.67 -9.64
CA SER A 141 -11.44 -7.31 -10.75
C SER A 141 -11.71 -6.69 -12.12
N LYS A 142 -12.88 -6.05 -12.31
CA LYS A 142 -13.19 -5.28 -13.54
C LYS A 142 -12.18 -4.17 -13.82
N PHE A 143 -11.53 -3.65 -12.78
CA PHE A 143 -10.55 -2.58 -12.89
C PHE A 143 -9.11 -3.08 -12.78
N THR A 144 -8.87 -4.38 -12.61
CA THR A 144 -7.53 -4.95 -12.46
C THR A 144 -7.19 -5.97 -13.54
N LYS A 145 -7.97 -6.03 -14.63
CA LYS A 145 -7.72 -6.90 -15.81
C LYS A 145 -6.58 -6.39 -16.67
#